data_AF-A0A6L9J5I5-F1
#
_entry.id   AF-A0A6L9J5I5-F1
#
_cell.length_a   1.000
_cell.length_b   1.000
_cell.length_c   1.000
_cell.angle_alpha   90.00
_cell.angle_beta   90.00
_cell.angle_gamma   90.00
#
_symmetry.space_group_name_H-M   'P 1'
#
loop_
_entity.id
_entity.type
_entity.pdbx_description
1 polymer ?
#
loop_
_entity_poly.entity_id
_entity_poly.type
_entity_poly.pdbx_seq_one_letter_code
_entity_poly.pdbx_strand_id
1 'polypeptide(L)'
;MADIDPDGWYPLQDVLNVMNDMQAAGPAMFNFVAIGMTAAELSPITPEMEQLSFEEFMFVYRDVYQMRHRNGDPGSFEPEKLDSNHLVIKLDIPYPDDLFYGLIYGFARRFATADMLFNVAYDANAQRKDLGGDITLVHVTWEYQG
;
A
#
# COMPACT_ATOMS: atom_id res chain seq x y z
N MET A 1 14.75 12.53 -20.73
CA MET A 1 14.17 11.48 -19.87
C MET A 1 15.34 10.66 -19.36
N ALA A 2 15.38 10.38 -18.06
CA ALA A 2 16.36 9.44 -17.53
C ALA A 2 16.08 8.06 -18.12
N ASP A 3 17.14 7.33 -18.47
CA ASP A 3 17.06 5.92 -18.89
C ASP A 3 16.99 5.08 -17.61
N ILE A 4 15.81 4.55 -17.30
CA ILE A 4 15.55 3.77 -16.08
C ILE A 4 15.58 2.29 -16.47
N ASP A 5 16.51 1.56 -15.87
CA ASP A 5 16.60 0.11 -15.96
C ASP A 5 15.54 -0.52 -15.03
N PRO A 6 14.57 -1.28 -15.55
CA PRO A 6 13.52 -1.90 -14.73
C PRO A 6 14.06 -2.89 -13.69
N ASP A 7 15.26 -3.46 -13.91
CA ASP A 7 15.90 -4.41 -12.99
C ASP A 7 16.95 -3.74 -12.09
N GLY A 8 17.12 -2.42 -12.23
CA GLY A 8 18.09 -1.62 -11.50
C GLY A 8 17.70 -1.36 -10.03
N TRP A 9 18.70 -1.29 -9.16
CA TRP A 9 18.53 -0.82 -7.78
C TRP A 9 18.82 0.67 -7.69
N TYR A 10 17.86 1.44 -7.17
CA TYR A 10 17.96 2.90 -7.04
C TYR A 10 17.88 3.35 -5.58
N PRO A 11 18.52 4.46 -5.21
CA PRO A 11 18.34 5.05 -3.89
C PRO A 11 16.86 5.40 -3.65
N LEU A 12 16.31 4.93 -2.53
CA LEU A 12 14.93 5.25 -2.14
C LEU A 12 14.71 6.77 -2.07
N GLN A 13 15.70 7.52 -1.61
CA GLN A 13 15.63 8.98 -1.51
C GLN A 13 15.33 9.65 -2.87
N ASP A 14 15.82 9.11 -3.98
CA ASP A 14 15.53 9.69 -5.30
C ASP A 14 14.05 9.55 -5.66
N VAL A 15 13.44 8.40 -5.31
CA VAL A 15 11.99 8.17 -5.45
C VAL A 15 11.20 9.11 -4.54
N LEU A 16 11.63 9.26 -3.29
CA LEU A 16 10.98 10.16 -2.33
C LEU A 16 11.08 11.62 -2.77
N ASN A 17 12.19 12.03 -3.37
CA ASN A 17 12.36 13.38 -3.92
C ASN A 17 11.36 13.66 -5.03
N VAL A 18 11.13 12.71 -5.94
CA VAL A 18 10.10 12.85 -6.99
C VAL A 18 8.71 13.01 -6.36
N MET A 19 8.38 12.25 -5.32
CA MET A 19 7.10 12.38 -4.62
C MET A 19 6.97 13.76 -3.93
N ASN A 20 8.04 14.26 -3.30
CA ASN A 20 8.07 15.60 -2.72
C ASN A 20 7.86 16.69 -3.77
N ASP A 21 8.50 16.58 -4.94
CA ASP A 21 8.31 17.51 -6.05
C ASP A 21 6.87 17.52 -6.56
N MET A 22 6.23 16.34 -6.64
CA MET A 22 4.81 16.24 -6.99
C MET A 22 3.91 16.95 -5.97
N GLN A 23 4.20 16.80 -4.67
CA GLN A 23 3.46 17.49 -3.61
C GLN A 23 3.68 19.00 -3.63
N ALA A 24 4.90 19.45 -3.92
CA ALA A 24 5.23 20.87 -4.06
C ALA A 24 4.56 21.53 -5.28
N ALA A 25 4.27 20.75 -6.33
CA ALA A 25 3.60 21.24 -7.54
C ALA A 25 2.08 21.48 -7.35
N GLY A 26 1.47 20.97 -6.28
CA GLY A 26 0.05 21.17 -5.97
C GLY A 26 -0.56 20.02 -5.15
N PRO A 27 -1.89 20.02 -4.95
CA PRO A 27 -2.57 18.93 -4.24
C PRO A 27 -2.31 17.56 -4.90
N ALA A 28 -1.41 16.77 -4.30
CA ALA A 28 -0.95 15.50 -4.87
C ALA A 28 -1.69 14.26 -4.35
N MET A 29 -2.58 14.41 -3.37
CA MET A 29 -3.34 13.31 -2.74
C MET A 29 -3.93 12.35 -3.79
N PHE A 30 -4.74 12.86 -4.73
CA PHE A 30 -5.36 12.02 -5.75
C PHE A 30 -4.34 11.38 -6.70
N ASN A 31 -3.21 12.05 -6.97
CA ASN A 31 -2.14 11.49 -7.79
C ASN A 31 -1.49 10.30 -7.09
N PHE A 32 -1.20 10.41 -5.78
CA PHE A 32 -0.63 9.30 -5.01
C PHE A 32 -1.59 8.13 -4.89
N VAL A 33 -2.88 8.37 -4.63
CA VAL A 33 -3.88 7.30 -4.64
C VAL A 33 -3.90 6.58 -5.99
N ALA A 34 -3.94 7.33 -7.10
CA ALA A 34 -3.94 6.74 -8.43
C ALA A 34 -2.67 5.93 -8.73
N ILE A 35 -1.49 6.46 -8.39
CA ILE A 35 -0.22 5.75 -8.56
C ILE A 35 -0.21 4.46 -7.73
N GLY A 36 -0.67 4.50 -6.48
CA GLY A 36 -0.76 3.33 -5.61
C GLY A 36 -1.67 2.25 -6.20
N MET A 37 -2.85 2.63 -6.68
CA MET A 37 -3.78 1.71 -7.33
C MET A 37 -3.16 1.05 -8.57
N THR A 38 -2.49 1.84 -9.42
CA THR A 38 -1.79 1.33 -10.60
C THR A 38 -0.60 0.44 -10.21
N ALA A 39 0.13 0.75 -9.14
CA ALA A 39 1.21 -0.09 -8.65
C ALA A 39 0.70 -1.48 -8.20
N ALA A 40 -0.48 -1.55 -7.58
CA ALA A 40 -1.11 -2.84 -7.23
C ALA A 40 -1.58 -3.63 -8.46
N GLU A 41 -2.13 -2.94 -9.47
CA GLU A 41 -2.52 -3.54 -10.76
C GLU A 41 -1.32 -4.15 -11.50
N LEU A 42 -0.22 -3.40 -11.58
CA LEU A 42 0.99 -3.80 -12.29
C LEU A 42 1.92 -4.70 -11.48
N SER A 43 1.69 -4.84 -10.16
CA SER A 43 2.54 -5.65 -9.31
C SER A 43 2.58 -7.09 -9.83
N PRO A 44 3.78 -7.66 -10.06
CA PRO A 44 3.89 -9.06 -10.41
C PRO A 44 3.43 -9.89 -9.20
N ILE A 45 2.35 -10.64 -9.39
CA ILE A 45 1.83 -11.61 -8.43
C ILE A 45 1.97 -12.97 -9.12
N THR A 46 2.57 -13.95 -8.44
CA THR A 46 2.73 -15.29 -9.02
C THR A 46 1.40 -16.03 -9.00
N PRO A 47 1.20 -17.05 -9.85
CA PRO A 47 -0.03 -17.85 -9.84
C PRO A 47 -0.38 -18.45 -8.46
N GLU A 48 0.62 -18.74 -7.64
CA GLU A 48 0.44 -19.24 -6.27
C GLU A 48 -0.11 -18.15 -5.34
N MET A 49 0.38 -16.92 -5.47
CA MET A 49 -0.12 -15.77 -4.70
C MET A 49 -1.52 -15.35 -5.14
N GLU A 50 -1.88 -15.53 -6.41
CA GLU A 50 -3.24 -15.23 -6.91
C GLU A 50 -4.31 -16.18 -6.36
N GLN A 51 -3.92 -17.33 -5.81
CA GLN A 51 -4.84 -18.28 -5.16
C GLN A 51 -5.09 -17.98 -3.69
N LEU A 52 -4.34 -17.05 -3.09
CA LEU A 52 -4.52 -16.63 -1.70
C LEU A 52 -5.79 -15.81 -1.56
N SER A 53 -6.41 -15.87 -0.39
CA SER A 53 -7.36 -14.82 0.00
C SER A 53 -6.67 -13.47 0.09
N PHE A 54 -7.43 -12.38 -0.02
CA PHE A 54 -6.92 -11.02 0.20
C PHE A 54 -6.15 -10.92 1.53
N GLU A 55 -6.68 -11.53 2.58
CA GLU A 55 -6.07 -11.54 3.91
C GLU A 55 -4.69 -12.20 3.90
N GLU A 56 -4.61 -13.45 3.43
CA GLU A 56 -3.35 -14.19 3.34
C GLU A 56 -2.34 -13.45 2.46
N PHE A 57 -2.80 -12.86 1.36
CA PHE A 57 -1.93 -12.07 0.49
C PHE A 57 -1.37 -10.84 1.19
N MET A 58 -2.14 -10.12 2.01
CA MET A 58 -1.62 -8.98 2.79
C MET A 58 -0.51 -9.41 3.76
N PHE A 59 -0.66 -10.55 4.42
CA PHE A 59 0.40 -11.10 5.28
C PHE A 59 1.66 -11.48 4.50
N VAL A 60 1.53 -12.04 3.30
CA VAL A 60 2.69 -12.29 2.42
C VAL A 60 3.30 -10.98 1.91
N TYR A 61 2.48 -9.96 1.66
CA TYR A 61 2.92 -8.67 1.14
C TYR A 61 3.88 -7.96 2.11
N ARG A 62 3.76 -8.17 3.43
CA ARG A 62 4.74 -7.72 4.43
C ARG A 62 6.17 -8.12 4.06
N ASP A 63 6.38 -9.38 3.71
CA ASP A 63 7.70 -9.88 3.33
C ASP A 63 8.12 -9.36 1.97
N VAL A 64 7.19 -9.30 1.01
CA VAL A 64 7.43 -8.73 -0.33
C VAL A 64 7.88 -7.28 -0.24
N TYR A 65 7.27 -6.50 0.64
CA TYR A 65 7.65 -5.10 0.89
C TYR A 65 9.10 -5.00 1.33
N GLN A 66 9.53 -5.83 2.29
CA GLN A 66 10.93 -5.86 2.74
C GLN A 66 11.88 -6.30 1.62
N MET A 67 11.51 -7.32 0.85
CA MET A 67 12.34 -7.82 -0.27
C MET A 67 12.55 -6.79 -1.40
N ARG A 68 11.66 -5.81 -1.53
CA ARG A 68 11.78 -4.70 -2.50
C ARG A 68 12.77 -3.62 -2.07
N HIS A 69 13.37 -3.75 -0.89
CA HIS A 69 14.36 -2.84 -0.36
C HIS A 69 15.64 -3.59 -0.02
N ARG A 70 16.78 -2.89 -0.09
CA ARG A 70 18.11 -3.42 0.27
C ARG A 70 18.91 -2.33 0.95
N ASN A 71 19.83 -2.73 1.83
CA ASN A 71 20.84 -1.85 2.44
C ASN A 71 20.25 -0.65 3.20
N GLY A 72 19.35 -0.91 4.15
CA GLY A 72 18.74 0.09 5.00
C GLY A 72 17.48 -0.44 5.67
N ASP A 73 16.85 0.40 6.49
CA ASP A 73 15.52 0.15 7.04
C ASP A 73 14.49 0.94 6.22
N PRO A 74 13.64 0.29 5.41
CA PRO A 74 12.60 0.96 4.66
C PRO A 74 11.39 1.30 5.53
N GLY A 75 11.38 0.92 6.82
CA GLY A 75 10.19 0.95 7.66
C GLY A 75 9.43 -0.37 7.60
N SER A 76 8.16 -0.35 8.01
CA SER A 76 7.34 -1.54 8.21
C SER A 76 5.93 -1.42 7.60
N PHE A 77 5.53 -2.48 6.89
CA PHE A 77 4.17 -2.73 6.44
C PHE A 77 3.61 -3.91 7.25
N GLU A 78 2.65 -3.65 8.13
CA GLU A 78 2.32 -4.55 9.23
C GLU A 78 0.82 -4.83 9.28
N PRO A 79 0.33 -5.85 8.55
CA PRO A 79 -1.07 -6.26 8.61
C PRO A 79 -1.36 -6.99 9.93
N GLU A 80 -2.48 -6.65 10.54
CA GLU A 80 -3.04 -7.28 11.73
C GLU A 80 -4.51 -7.60 11.51
N LYS A 81 -4.91 -8.82 11.83
CA LYS A 81 -6.31 -9.25 11.77
C LYS A 81 -7.04 -8.84 13.03
N LEU A 82 -8.08 -8.02 12.89
CA LEU A 82 -8.95 -7.63 13.99
C LEU A 82 -10.18 -8.55 14.11
N ASP A 83 -10.70 -9.04 12.98
CA ASP A 83 -11.79 -10.01 12.92
C ASP A 83 -11.77 -10.80 11.60
N SER A 84 -12.73 -11.71 11.38
CA SER A 84 -12.85 -12.53 10.16
C SER A 84 -12.90 -11.74 8.86
N ASN A 85 -13.39 -10.50 8.92
CA ASN A 85 -13.59 -9.63 7.77
C ASN A 85 -13.01 -8.22 7.97
N HIS A 86 -11.99 -8.10 8.82
CA HIS A 86 -11.40 -6.82 9.18
C HIS A 86 -9.89 -6.95 9.39
N LEU A 87 -9.14 -6.26 8.54
CA LEU A 87 -7.72 -6.02 8.71
C LEU A 87 -7.46 -4.57 9.10
N VAL A 88 -6.45 -4.36 9.94
CA VAL A 88 -5.76 -3.08 10.06
C VAL A 88 -4.34 -3.26 9.55
N ILE A 89 -3.90 -2.37 8.66
CA ILE A 89 -2.53 -2.32 8.19
C ILE A 89 -1.88 -1.13 8.89
N LYS A 90 -0.82 -1.41 9.65
CA LYS A 90 0.03 -0.39 10.28
C LYS A 90 1.16 -0.05 9.31
N LEU A 91 1.27 1.23 9.01
CA LEU A 91 2.24 1.78 8.08
C LEU A 91 3.19 2.68 8.86
N ASP A 92 4.42 2.21 9.05
CA ASP A 92 5.54 3.05 9.46
C ASP A 92 6.59 3.02 8.35
N ILE A 93 6.31 3.75 7.28
CA ILE A 93 7.10 3.75 6.05
C ILE A 93 7.42 5.21 5.66
N PRO A 94 8.39 5.47 4.77
CA PRO A 94 8.78 6.82 4.36
C PRO A 94 7.96 7.36 3.18
N TYR A 95 7.08 6.54 2.61
CA TYR A 95 6.21 6.93 1.50
C TYR A 95 5.02 7.76 1.97
N PRO A 96 4.43 8.62 1.10
CA PRO A 96 3.19 9.31 1.41
C PRO A 96 2.07 8.34 1.77
N ASP A 97 1.26 8.69 2.77
CA ASP A 97 0.17 7.85 3.28
C ASP A 97 -0.82 7.49 2.16
N ASP A 98 -1.15 8.46 1.32
CA ASP A 98 -2.13 8.33 0.23
C ASP A 98 -1.64 7.38 -0.88
N LEU A 99 -0.32 7.20 -1.03
CA LEU A 99 0.24 6.24 -1.98
C LEU A 99 -0.08 4.81 -1.52
N PHE A 100 0.19 4.50 -0.26
CA PHE A 100 -0.06 3.16 0.28
C PHE A 100 -1.54 2.91 0.51
N TYR A 101 -2.34 3.94 0.80
CA TYR A 101 -3.80 3.83 0.73
C TYR A 101 -4.26 3.34 -0.65
N GLY A 102 -3.77 3.97 -1.73
CA GLY A 102 -4.08 3.57 -3.09
C GLY A 102 -3.63 2.14 -3.42
N LEU A 103 -2.45 1.75 -2.94
CA LEU A 103 -1.90 0.40 -3.10
C LEU A 103 -2.78 -0.66 -2.41
N ILE A 104 -3.14 -0.42 -1.14
CA ILE A 104 -3.99 -1.31 -0.35
C ILE A 104 -5.37 -1.44 -1.01
N TYR A 105 -5.96 -0.31 -1.42
CA TYR A 105 -7.22 -0.31 -2.18
C TYR A 105 -7.11 -1.11 -3.49
N GLY A 106 -6.01 -0.92 -4.23
CA GLY A 106 -5.77 -1.64 -5.47
C GLY A 106 -5.69 -3.15 -5.28
N PHE A 107 -5.01 -3.62 -4.23
CA PHE A 107 -4.99 -5.04 -3.89
C PHE A 107 -6.33 -5.55 -3.39
N ALA A 108 -7.03 -4.81 -2.53
CA ALA A 108 -8.38 -5.19 -2.07
C ALA A 108 -9.31 -5.40 -3.27
N ARG A 109 -9.27 -4.49 -4.25
CA ARG A 109 -10.01 -4.63 -5.51
C ARG A 109 -9.55 -5.80 -6.36
N ARG A 110 -8.24 -6.05 -6.47
CA ARG A 110 -7.68 -7.13 -7.29
C ARG A 110 -8.07 -8.52 -6.78
N PHE A 111 -8.20 -8.67 -5.46
CA PHE A 111 -8.59 -9.93 -4.81
C PHE A 111 -10.10 -10.01 -4.50
N ALA A 112 -10.87 -8.95 -4.77
CA ALA A 112 -12.31 -8.97 -4.56
C ALA A 112 -12.98 -9.92 -5.56
N THR A 113 -13.83 -10.81 -5.03
CA THR A 113 -14.76 -11.60 -5.83
C THR A 113 -15.99 -10.77 -6.21
N ALA A 114 -16.80 -11.23 -7.16
CA ALA A 114 -17.97 -10.50 -7.65
C ALA A 114 -19.03 -10.22 -6.56
N ASP A 115 -19.05 -11.03 -5.51
CA ASP A 115 -19.93 -10.94 -4.35
C ASP A 115 -19.28 -10.23 -3.14
N MET A 116 -18.00 -9.85 -3.22
CA MET A 116 -17.30 -9.19 -2.12
C MET A 116 -17.41 -7.67 -2.23
N LEU A 117 -18.08 -7.05 -1.26
CA LEU A 117 -18.00 -5.61 -1.04
C LEU A 117 -16.90 -5.32 -0.02
N PHE A 118 -16.08 -4.30 -0.28
CA PHE A 118 -15.02 -3.89 0.65
C PHE A 118 -14.98 -2.38 0.82
N ASN A 119 -14.41 -1.95 1.94
CA ASN A 119 -14.13 -0.56 2.26
C ASN A 119 -12.69 -0.43 2.75
N VAL A 120 -12.00 0.63 2.31
CA VAL A 120 -10.68 1.00 2.79
C VAL A 120 -10.80 2.39 3.42
N ALA A 121 -10.30 2.57 4.64
CA ALA A 121 -10.38 3.85 5.34
C ALA A 121 -9.19 4.03 6.27
N TYR A 122 -8.75 5.27 6.46
CA TYR A 122 -7.86 5.59 7.56
C TYR A 122 -8.57 5.41 8.90
N ASP A 123 -7.82 5.09 9.96
CA ASP A 123 -8.35 5.09 11.32
C ASP A 123 -8.81 6.51 11.70
N ALA A 124 -10.06 6.62 12.16
CA ALA A 124 -10.67 7.90 12.50
C ALA A 124 -10.17 8.48 13.84
N ASN A 125 -9.53 7.67 14.68
CA ASN A 125 -9.06 8.03 16.01
C ASN A 125 -7.54 8.19 16.09
N ALA A 126 -6.80 7.86 15.02
CA ALA A 126 -5.36 8.01 14.95
C ALA A 126 -4.98 9.09 13.92
N GLN A 127 -4.06 9.97 14.31
CA GLN A 127 -3.48 10.94 13.38
C GLN A 127 -2.51 10.22 12.44
N ARG A 128 -2.67 10.44 11.14
CA ARG A 128 -1.78 9.87 10.11
C ARG A 128 -0.36 10.44 10.22
N LYS A 129 0.64 9.70 9.76
CA LYS A 129 2.06 10.08 9.78
C LYS A 129 2.34 11.35 8.98
N ASP A 130 1.77 11.50 7.78
CA ASP A 130 1.90 12.73 6.98
C ASP A 130 1.28 13.96 7.66
N LEU A 131 0.42 13.74 8.64
CA LEU A 131 -0.19 14.80 9.45
C LEU A 131 0.52 15.00 10.79
N GLY A 132 1.64 14.33 11.06
CA GLY A 132 2.41 14.44 12.29
C GLY A 132 2.09 13.39 13.36
N GLY A 133 1.38 12.32 13.01
CA GLY A 133 1.27 11.13 13.85
C GLY A 133 2.52 10.24 13.78
N ASP A 134 2.59 9.24 14.65
CA ASP A 134 3.73 8.31 14.69
C ASP A 134 3.65 7.25 13.58
N ILE A 135 2.46 6.73 13.32
CA ILE A 135 2.18 5.69 12.31
C ILE A 135 0.88 6.02 11.60
N THR A 136 0.70 5.46 10.40
CA THR A 136 -0.59 5.50 9.70
C THR A 136 -1.31 4.17 9.83
N LEU A 137 -2.58 4.21 10.21
CA LEU A 137 -3.45 3.04 10.33
C LEU A 137 -4.47 3.05 9.19
N VAL A 138 -4.51 1.96 8.42
CA VAL A 138 -5.47 1.77 7.33
C VAL A 138 -6.30 0.53 7.60
N HIS A 139 -7.60 0.70 7.73
CA HIS A 139 -8.55 -0.41 7.86
C HIS A 139 -9.03 -0.87 6.50
N VAL A 140 -9.12 -2.19 6.35
CA VAL A 140 -9.83 -2.84 5.26
C VAL A 140 -10.89 -3.76 5.85
N THR A 141 -12.14 -3.49 5.54
CA THR A 141 -13.29 -4.30 5.96
C THR A 141 -13.99 -4.84 4.73
N TRP A 142 -14.56 -6.05 4.80
CA TRP A 142 -15.31 -6.62 3.69
C TRP A 142 -16.52 -7.45 4.13
N GLU A 143 -17.43 -7.70 3.20
CA GLU A 143 -18.60 -8.56 3.39
C GLU A 143 -18.95 -9.28 2.08
N TYR A 144 -19.58 -10.44 2.19
CA TYR A 144 -20.03 -11.22 1.03
C TYR A 144 -21.54 -11.05 0.85
N GLN A 145 -21.95 -10.74 -0.37
CA GLN A 145 -23.35 -10.72 -0.77
C GLN A 145 -23.82 -12.17 -0.95
N GLY A 146 -24.77 -12.59 -0.10
CA GLY A 146 -25.37 -13.93 -0.15
C GLY A 146 -26.35 -14.14 -1.30
#